data_AF-A0A1A7BXV2-F1
#
_entry.id   AF-A0A1A7BXV2-F1
#
_cell.length_a   1.000
_cell.length_b   1.000
_cell.length_c   1.000
_cell.angle_alpha   90.00
_cell.angle_beta   90.00
_cell.angle_gamma   90.00
#
_symmetry.space_group_name_H-M   'P 1'
#
loop_
_entity.id
_entity.type
_entity.pdbx_description
1 polymer ?
#
loop_
_entity_poly.entity_id
_entity_poly.type
_entity_poly.pdbx_seq_one_letter_code
_entity_poly.pdbx_strand_id
1 'polypeptide(L)' 'MAQLHFTRQLARFLAAPSMTVDAADLRSALEAAFAQQPQLRGYVLD' A
#
# COMPACT_ATOMS: atom_id res chain seq x y z
N MET A 1 8.57 -8.96 -8.19
CA MET A 1 7.16 -9.04 -7.75
C MET A 1 7.04 -9.25 -6.25
N ALA A 2 6.32 -8.34 -5.59
CA ALA A 2 6.00 -8.35 -4.16
C ALA A 2 4.49 -8.22 -3.96
N GLN A 3 3.97 -8.82 -2.90
CA GLN A 3 2.57 -8.69 -2.51
C GLN A 3 2.45 -7.86 -1.24
N LEU A 4 1.65 -6.80 -1.30
CA LEU A 4 1.32 -5.96 -0.16
C LEU A 4 -0.08 -6.33 0.33
N HIS A 5 -0.17 -6.69 1.60
CA HIS A 5 -1.42 -7.00 2.27
C HIS A 5 -1.60 -6.01 3.41
N PHE A 6 -2.65 -5.19 3.34
CA PHE A 6 -2.96 -4.24 4.39
C PHE A 6 -3.86 -4.86 5.44
N THR A 7 -3.82 -4.30 6.65
CA THR A 7 -4.64 -4.80 7.76
C THR A 7 -6.12 -4.59 7.46
N ARG A 8 -6.97 -5.50 7.96
CA ARG A 8 -8.43 -5.36 7.82
C ARG A 8 -9.00 -4.10 8.49
N GLN A 9 -8.29 -3.51 9.46
CA GLN A 9 -8.74 -2.26 10.10
C GLN A 9 -8.64 -1.07 9.15
N LEU A 10 -7.65 -1.04 8.25
CA LEU A 10 -7.51 0.03 7.27
C LEU A 10 -8.71 0.09 6.31
N ALA A 11 -9.32 -1.06 6.01
CA ALA A 11 -10.51 -1.16 5.15
C ALA A 11 -11.72 -0.35 5.65
N ARG A 12 -11.71 0.09 6.92
CA ARG A 12 -12.73 0.97 7.50
C ARG A 12 -12.62 2.42 7.04
N PHE A 13 -11.44 2.83 6.59
CA PHE A 13 -11.11 4.21 6.23
C PHE A 13 -10.77 4.33 4.74
N LEU A 14 -10.13 3.31 4.18
CA LEU A 14 -9.69 3.28 2.81
C LEU A 14 -9.96 1.90 2.24
N ALA A 15 -10.62 1.82 1.08
CA ALA A 15 -10.71 0.58 0.33
C ALA A 15 -9.31 0.23 -0.20
N ALA A 16 -8.49 -0.36 0.67
CA ALA A 16 -7.12 -0.77 0.41
C ALA A 16 -7.10 -2.28 0.12
N PRO A 17 -7.20 -2.68 -1.17
CA PRO A 17 -7.07 -4.08 -1.54
C PRO A 17 -5.63 -4.57 -1.30
N SER A 18 -5.46 -5.89 -1.21
CA SER A 18 -4.14 -6.49 -1.42
C SER A 18 -3.67 -6.14 -2.84
N MET A 19 -2.41 -5.76 -2.98
CA MET A 19 -1.85 -5.34 -4.27
C MET A 19 -0.60 -6.13 -4.61
N THR A 20 -0.43 -6.42 -5.90
CA THR A 20 0.80 -6.98 -6.44
C THR A 20 1.55 -5.86 -7.14
N VAL A 21 2.79 -5.63 -6.72
CA VAL A 21 3.66 -4.60 -7.29
C VAL A 21 4.95 -5.25 -7.77
N ASP A 22 5.50 -4.73 -8.86
CA ASP A 22 6.82 -5.15 -9.31
C ASP A 22 7.89 -4.23 -8.72
N ALA A 23 8.33 -4.58 -7.50
CA ALA A 23 9.34 -3.85 -6.76
C ALA A 23 10.38 -4.82 -6.21
N ALA A 24 11.64 -4.35 -6.13
CA ALA A 24 12.77 -5.11 -5.60
C ALA A 24 13.00 -4.88 -4.10
N ASP A 25 12.40 -3.83 -3.53
CA ASP A 25 12.55 -3.44 -2.14
C ASP A 25 11.25 -2.82 -1.59
N LEU A 26 11.17 -2.73 -0.25
CA LEU A 26 9.98 -2.25 0.43
C LEU A 26 9.63 -0.79 0.10
N ARG A 27 10.64 0.08 -0.05
CA ARG A 27 10.41 1.50 -0.36
C ARG A 27 9.76 1.64 -1.72
N SER A 28 10.34 0.99 -2.74
CA SER A 28 9.83 0.96 -4.10
C SER A 28 8.41 0.38 -4.16
N ALA A 29 8.11 -0.66 -3.36
CA ALA A 29 6.78 -1.24 -3.26
C ALA A 29 5.75 -0.27 -2.67
N LEU A 30 6.10 0.44 -1.60
CA LEU A 30 5.22 1.43 -0.96
C LEU A 30 5.00 2.66 -1.84
N GLU A 31 6.04 3.17 -2.51
CA GLU A 31 5.88 4.28 -3.46
C GLU A 31 4.94 3.91 -4.62
N ALA A 32 5.04 2.68 -5.16
CA ALA A 32 4.09 2.19 -6.16
C ALA A 32 2.65 2.09 -5.61
N ALA A 33 2.50 1.65 -4.36
CA ALA A 33 1.20 1.60 -3.68
C ALA A 33 0.59 2.99 -3.50
N PHE A 34 1.39 3.97 -3.07
CA PHE A 34 0.95 5.36 -2.86
C PHE A 34 0.64 6.07 -4.17
N ALA A 35 1.35 5.75 -5.26
CA ALA A 35 1.03 6.30 -6.58
C ALA A 35 -0.37 5.86 -7.06
N GLN A 36 -0.76 4.61 -6.77
CA GLN A 36 -2.11 4.11 -7.11
C GLN A 36 -3.17 4.60 -6.12
N GLN A 37 -2.82 4.76 -4.85
CA GLN A 37 -3.72 5.19 -3.79
C GLN A 37 -3.03 6.22 -2.87
N PRO A 38 -3.04 7.52 -3.23
CA PRO A 38 -2.27 8.55 -2.50
C PRO A 38 -2.66 8.69 -1.03
N GLN A 39 -3.94 8.49 -0.71
CA GLN A 39 -4.46 8.57 0.66
C GLN A 39 -3.82 7.52 1.59
N LEU A 40 -3.35 6.39 1.04
CA LEU A 40 -2.72 5.32 1.80
C LEU A 40 -1.47 5.80 2.56
N ARG A 41 -0.74 6.78 2.01
CA ARG A 41 0.50 7.26 2.62
C ARG A 41 0.30 7.76 4.04
N GLY A 42 -0.74 8.56 4.29
CA GLY A 42 -1.04 9.11 5.61
C GLY A 42 -1.60 8.09 6.62
N TYR A 43 -1.89 6.86 6.20
CA TYR A 43 -2.29 5.76 7.10
C TYR A 43 -1.14 4.80 7.41
N VAL A 44 -0.10 4.77 6.57
CA VAL A 44 1.01 3.81 6.68
C VAL A 44 2.25 4.47 7.25
N LEU A 45 2.50 5.72 6.87
CA LEU A 45 3.63 6.52 7.33
C LEU A 45 3.10 7.68 8.18
N ASP A 46 3.92 8.10 9.15
CA ASP A 46 3.72 9.34 9.89
C ASP A 46 3.87 10.58 8.98
#